data_AF-J9S177-F1
#
_entry.id   AF-J9S177-F1
#
_cell.length_a   1.000
_cell.length_b   1.000
_cell.length_c   1.000
_cell.angle_alpha   90.00
_cell.angle_beta   90.00
_cell.angle_gamma   90.00
#
_symmetry.space_group_name_H-M   'P 1'
#
loop_
_entity.id
_entity.type
_entity.pdbx_description
1 polymer ?
#
loop_
_entity_poly.entity_id
_entity_poly.type
_entity_poly.pdbx_seq_one_letter_code
_entity_poly.pdbx_strand_id
1 'polypeptide(L)'
;MLSSLRTGRATEPGFTIIAAIADGFGVDIAFFTREFHHQHRDQSMAQRVRAANAAWPHLYRLAADIHRLPEHHRHSILTLINILATRDAGEGR
;
A
#
# COMPACT_ATOMS: atom_id res chain seq x y z
N MET A 1 4.86 14.14 -20.02
CA MET A 1 5.84 13.13 -19.55
C MET A 1 5.19 11.80 -19.16
N LEU A 2 4.15 11.75 -18.31
CA LEU A 2 3.41 10.51 -17.95
C LEU A 2 2.90 9.70 -19.16
N SER A 3 2.41 10.36 -20.22
CA SER A 3 1.92 9.71 -21.45
C SER A 3 3.03 8.96 -22.22
N SER A 4 4.28 9.46 -22.19
CA SER A 4 5.43 8.82 -22.85
C SER A 4 5.95 7.61 -22.08
N LEU A 5 5.85 7.63 -20.75
CA LEU A 5 6.14 6.47 -19.89
C LEU A 5 5.08 5.39 -20.07
N ARG A 6 3.80 5.79 -20.14
CA ARG A 6 2.69 4.87 -20.41
C ARG A 6 2.80 4.17 -21.77
N THR A 7 3.45 4.79 -22.75
CA THR A 7 3.63 4.26 -24.11
C THR A 7 4.99 3.61 -24.35
N GLY A 8 5.86 3.52 -23.33
CA GLY A 8 7.19 2.89 -23.44
C GLY A 8 8.19 3.67 -24.30
N ARG A 9 7.91 4.95 -24.65
CA ARG A 9 8.81 5.79 -25.45
C ARG A 9 9.96 6.42 -24.65
N ALA A 10 9.83 6.47 -23.32
CA ALA A 10 10.92 6.80 -22.42
C ALA A 10 11.45 5.49 -21.85
N THR A 11 12.57 5.02 -22.38
CA THR A 11 13.07 3.65 -22.20
C THR A 11 13.58 3.39 -20.77
N GLU A 12 13.99 4.43 -20.05
CA GLU A 12 14.43 4.35 -18.66
C GLU A 12 14.06 5.65 -17.91
N PRO A 13 12.92 5.71 -17.21
CA PRO A 13 12.70 6.81 -16.26
C PRO A 13 13.82 6.82 -15.23
N GLY A 14 14.43 7.98 -15.00
CA GLY A 14 15.40 8.13 -13.93
C GLY A 14 14.80 7.70 -12.58
N PHE A 15 15.64 7.20 -11.68
CA PHE A 15 15.23 6.66 -10.37
C PHE A 15 14.26 7.58 -9.61
N THR A 16 14.49 8.90 -9.64
CA THR A 16 13.63 9.92 -9.02
C THR A 16 12.19 9.89 -9.53
N ILE A 17 11.99 9.62 -10.82
CA ILE A 17 10.65 9.51 -11.42
C ILE A 17 9.96 8.24 -10.93
N ILE A 18 10.68 7.11 -10.86
CA ILE A 18 10.14 5.84 -10.36
C ILE A 18 9.74 5.99 -8.89
N ALA A 19 10.58 6.63 -8.06
CA ALA A 19 10.29 6.89 -6.66
C ALA A 19 9.04 7.77 -6.47
N ALA A 20 8.92 8.87 -7.23
CA ALA A 20 7.75 9.74 -7.16
C ALA A 20 6.46 9.05 -7.61
N ILE A 21 6.55 8.16 -8.60
CA ILE A 21 5.41 7.35 -9.05
C ILE A 21 5.04 6.31 -7.98
N ALA A 22 6.03 5.61 -7.40
CA ALA A 22 5.81 4.63 -6.35
C ALA A 22 5.09 5.24 -5.14
N ASP A 23 5.56 6.41 -4.69
CA ASP A 23 4.96 7.18 -3.61
C ASP A 23 3.53 7.62 -3.96
N GLY A 24 3.32 8.19 -5.16
CA GLY A 24 1.99 8.62 -5.62
C GLY A 24 0.96 7.50 -5.74
N PHE A 25 1.41 6.25 -5.95
CA PHE A 25 0.54 5.07 -5.98
C PHE A 25 0.54 4.28 -4.66
N GLY A 26 1.28 4.71 -3.64
CA GLY A 26 1.38 4.04 -2.35
C GLY A 26 1.99 2.63 -2.42
N VAL A 27 2.87 2.39 -3.39
CA VAL A 27 3.56 1.10 -3.58
C VAL A 27 5.06 1.24 -3.34
N ASP A 28 5.68 0.16 -2.90
CA ASP A 28 7.13 0.05 -2.76
C ASP A 28 7.78 0.13 -4.14
N ILE A 29 8.93 0.79 -4.23
CA ILE A 29 9.66 0.98 -5.50
C ILE A 29 10.03 -0.36 -6.16
N ALA A 30 10.18 -1.43 -5.37
CA ALA A 30 10.41 -2.78 -5.86
C ALA A 30 9.28 -3.26 -6.78
N PHE A 31 8.06 -2.73 -6.67
CA PHE A 31 6.92 -3.05 -7.56
C PHE A 31 7.28 -2.91 -9.05
N PHE A 32 8.10 -1.91 -9.39
CA PHE A 32 8.50 -1.63 -10.78
C PHE A 32 9.63 -2.52 -11.28
N THR A 33 10.15 -3.42 -10.44
CA THR A 33 11.23 -4.34 -10.82
C THR A 33 10.69 -5.62 -11.44
N ARG A 34 11.44 -6.18 -12.40
CA ARG A 34 11.13 -7.49 -12.98
C ARG A 34 11.13 -8.60 -11.94
N GLU A 35 12.00 -8.49 -10.94
CA GLU A 35 12.13 -9.46 -9.85
C GLU A 35 10.85 -9.56 -9.01
N PHE A 36 10.28 -8.42 -8.60
CA PHE A 36 9.02 -8.41 -7.87
C PHE A 36 7.89 -9.10 -8.65
N HIS A 37 7.78 -8.84 -9.95
CA HIS A 37 6.78 -9.48 -10.80
C HIS A 37 7.04 -10.97 -11.05
N HIS A 38 8.31 -11.41 -11.02
CA HIS A 38 8.66 -12.82 -11.10
C HIS A 38 8.25 -13.56 -9.83
N GLN A 39 8.57 -13.01 -8.65
CA GLN A 39 8.19 -13.56 -7.35
C GLN A 39 6.67 -13.67 -7.17
N HIS A 40 5.91 -12.74 -7.74
CA HIS A 40 4.45 -12.68 -7.64
C HIS A 40 3.75 -13.09 -8.95
N ARG A 41 4.41 -13.90 -9.80
CA ARG A 41 3.90 -14.23 -11.13
C ARG A 41 2.52 -14.90 -11.13
N ASP A 42 2.22 -15.65 -10.08
CA ASP A 42 0.97 -16.40 -9.91
C ASP A 42 -0.19 -15.51 -9.39
N GLN A 43 0.09 -14.23 -9.11
CA GLN A 43 -0.89 -13.27 -8.61
C GLN A 43 -1.41 -12.36 -9.73
N SER A 44 -2.68 -11.99 -9.64
CA SER A 44 -3.28 -10.93 -10.47
C SER A 44 -2.65 -9.57 -10.18
N MET A 45 -2.78 -8.60 -11.09
CA MET A 45 -2.21 -7.26 -10.90
C MET A 45 -2.73 -6.58 -9.63
N ALA A 46 -4.03 -6.72 -9.32
CA ALA A 46 -4.61 -6.18 -8.09
C ALA A 46 -4.00 -6.79 -6.83
N GLN A 47 -3.69 -8.09 -6.85
CA GLN A 47 -2.98 -8.75 -5.74
C GLN A 47 -1.54 -8.26 -5.63
N ARG A 48 -0.85 -8.06 -6.75
CA ARG A 48 0.52 -7.51 -6.78
C ARG A 48 0.60 -6.10 -6.23
N VAL A 49 -0.36 -5.23 -6.56
CA VAL A 49 -0.45 -3.87 -6.02
C VAL A 49 -0.68 -3.91 -4.51
N ARG A 50 -1.55 -4.81 -4.01
CA ARG A 50 -1.72 -5.00 -2.56
C ARG A 50 -0.44 -5.49 -1.88
N ALA A 51 0.26 -6.46 -2.49
CA ALA A 51 1.52 -6.98 -1.98
C ALA A 51 2.63 -5.93 -1.96
N ALA A 52 2.62 -5.02 -2.94
CA ALA A 52 3.56 -3.91 -3.01
C ALA A 52 3.17 -2.69 -2.17
N ASN A 53 2.01 -2.66 -1.50
CA ASN A 53 1.61 -1.47 -0.77
C ASN A 53 2.67 -1.12 0.29
N ALA A 54 3.30 0.05 0.17
CA ALA A 54 4.46 0.46 0.98
C ALA A 54 4.10 0.69 2.45
N ALA A 55 2.83 1.02 2.72
CA ALA A 55 2.31 1.14 4.08
C ALA A 55 1.99 -0.23 4.68
N TRP A 56 1.79 -1.27 3.87
CA TRP A 56 1.36 -2.59 4.33
C TRP A 56 2.29 -3.23 5.37
N PRO A 57 3.63 -3.19 5.25
CA PRO A 57 4.51 -3.70 6.30
C PRO A 57 4.35 -2.95 7.63
N HIS A 58 4.17 -1.62 7.60
CA HIS A 58 3.98 -0.82 8.80
C HIS A 58 2.61 -1.06 9.44
N LEU A 59 1.55 -1.07 8.62
CA LEU A 59 0.19 -1.37 9.05
C LEU A 59 0.05 -2.81 9.58
N TYR A 60 0.73 -3.76 8.95
CA TYR A 60 0.77 -5.15 9.41
C TYR A 60 1.49 -5.29 10.75
N ARG A 61 2.62 -4.60 10.94
CA ARG A 61 3.30 -4.55 12.25
C ARG A 61 2.42 -3.91 13.31
N LEU A 62 1.81 -2.78 13.01
CA LEU A 62 0.87 -2.11 13.92
C LEU A 62 -0.31 -3.03 14.29
N ALA A 63 -0.89 -3.73 13.32
CA ALA A 63 -1.96 -4.69 13.56
C ALA A 63 -1.49 -5.87 14.42
N ALA A 64 -0.28 -6.39 14.17
CA ALA A 64 0.31 -7.45 14.97
C ALA A 64 0.57 -7.00 16.42
N ASP A 65 1.02 -5.76 16.62
CA ASP A 65 1.26 -5.19 17.94
C ASP A 65 -0.05 -4.96 18.71
N ILE A 66 -1.09 -4.44 18.04
CA ILE A 66 -2.45 -4.34 18.61
C ILE A 66 -2.98 -5.72 19.00
N HIS A 67 -2.74 -6.74 18.18
CA HIS A 67 -3.21 -8.10 18.45
C HIS A 67 -2.58 -8.69 19.72
N ARG A 68 -1.31 -8.37 20.00
CA ARG A 68 -0.54 -8.83 21.16
C ARG A 68 -0.91 -8.15 22.48
N LEU A 69 -1.69 -7.07 22.45
CA LEU A 69 -2.11 -6.38 23.67
C LEU A 69 -3.06 -7.25 24.52
N PRO A 70 -3.14 -6.99 25.84
CA PRO A 70 -4.19 -7.54 26.69
C PRO A 70 -5.58 -7.28 26.10
N GLU A 71 -6.48 -8.24 26.29
CA GLU A 71 -7.79 -8.26 25.63
C GLU A 71 -8.60 -6.97 25.82
N HIS A 72 -8.59 -6.41 27.04
CA HIS A 72 -9.31 -5.16 27.32
C HIS A 72 -8.76 -3.97 26.51
N HIS A 73 -7.44 -3.84 26.40
CA HIS A 73 -6.82 -2.78 25.58
C HIS A 73 -7.09 -2.98 24.09
N ARG A 74 -6.98 -4.22 23.60
CA ARG A 74 -7.30 -4.54 22.21
C ARG A 74 -8.77 -4.23 21.89
N HIS A 75 -9.70 -4.58 22.78
CA HIS A 75 -11.12 -4.28 22.62
C HIS A 75 -11.38 -2.77 22.58
N SER A 76 -10.78 -1.99 23.49
CA SER A 76 -10.92 -0.52 23.49
C SER A 76 -10.39 0.11 22.20
N ILE A 77 -9.22 -0.30 21.72
CA ILE A 77 -8.62 0.23 20.49
C ILE A 77 -9.50 -0.10 19.27
N LEU A 78 -9.97 -1.34 19.13
CA LEU A 78 -10.83 -1.73 18.01
C LEU A 78 -12.17 -0.98 18.02
N THR A 79 -12.75 -0.76 19.20
CA THR A 79 -13.97 0.05 19.35
C THR A 79 -13.74 1.50 18.92
N LEU A 80 -12.62 2.11 19.30
CA LEU A 80 -12.28 3.48 18.88
C LEU A 80 -12.08 3.57 17.36
N ILE A 81 -11.38 2.61 16.75
CA ILE A 81 -11.23 2.53 15.29
C ILE A 81 -12.60 2.46 14.61
N ASN A 82 -13.52 1.66 15.15
CA ASN A 82 -14.86 1.53 14.59
C ASN A 82 -15.67 2.84 14.67
N ILE A 83 -15.59 3.55 15.80
CA ILE A 83 -16.25 4.87 15.98
C ILE A 83 -15.72 5.88 14.96
N LEU A 84 -14.41 5.93 14.75
CA LEU A 84 -13.81 6.83 13.77
C LEU A 84 -14.26 6.49 12.34
N ALA A 85 -14.24 5.21 11.98
CA ALA A 85 -14.69 4.75 10.66
C ALA A 85 -16.18 5.08 10.40
N THR A 86 -17.03 5.06 11.43
CA THR A 86 -18.44 5.44 11.29
C THR A 86 -18.63 6.96 11.17
N ARG A 87 -17.78 7.77 11.79
CA ARG A 87 -17.83 9.25 11.66
C ARG A 87 -17.36 9.71 10.29
N ASP A 88 -16.25 9.17 9.80
CA ASP A 88 -15.71 9.51 8.48
C ASP A 88 -16.68 9.13 7.34
N ALA A 89 -17.43 8.03 7.52
CA ALA A 89 -18.49 7.64 6.58
C ALA A 89 -19.73 8.55 6.63
N GLY A 90 -19.92 9.30 7.73
CA GLY A 90 -21.03 10.22 7.93
C GLY A 90 -20.76 11.66 7.45
N GLU A 91 -19.51 12.10 7.45
CA GLU A 91 -19.10 13.45 7.02
C GLU A 91 -18.91 13.59 5.50
N GLY A 92 -19.03 12.49 4.74
CA GLY A 92 -18.99 12.48 3.28
C GLY A 92 -20.32 12.81 2.57
N ARG A 93 -21.25 13.51 3.23
CA ARG A 93 -22.55 13.94 2.66
C ARG A 93 -22.71 15.44 2.59
#